data_AF-A0A0M2UP91-F1
#
_entry.id   AF-A0A0M2UP91-F1
#
_cell.length_a   1.000
_cell.length_b   1.000
_cell.length_c   1.000
_cell.angle_alpha   90.00
_cell.angle_beta   90.00
_cell.angle_gamma   90.00
#
_symmetry.space_group_name_H-M   'P 1'
#
loop_
_entity.id
_entity.type
_entity.pdbx_description
1 polymer ?
#
loop_
_entity_poly.entity_id
_entity_poly.type
_entity_poly.pdbx_seq_one_letter_code
_entity_poly.pdbx_strand_id
1 'polypeptide(L)'
;MEMLGQLLVLGITGKKIISKNPVLIDNQDALHMILAGEMDDCRLTIDSYIVRIGDKVYDLVCWAPSGSFNQIQADFEDMVRSFHYIKD
;
A
#
# COMPACT_ATOMS: atom_id res chain seq x y z
N MET A 1 3.24 12.48 -4.17
CA MET A 1 2.90 11.08 -3.80
C MET A 1 1.43 10.91 -3.48
N GLU A 2 0.76 11.92 -2.91
CA GLU A 2 -0.66 11.83 -2.52
C GLU A 2 -1.60 11.43 -3.67
N MET A 3 -1.40 12.00 -4.87
CA MET A 3 -2.21 11.69 -6.04
C MET A 3 -2.02 10.25 -6.54
N LEU A 4 -0.80 9.70 -6.40
CA LEU A 4 -0.47 8.36 -6.87
C LEU A 4 -1.20 7.28 -6.05
N GLY A 5 -1.30 7.45 -4.73
CA GLY A 5 -1.97 6.48 -3.87
C GLY A 5 -3.46 6.30 -4.09
N GLN A 6 -4.11 7.26 -4.72
CA GLN A 6 -5.52 7.13 -5.11
C GLN A 6 -5.68 6.52 -6.51
N LEU A 7 -4.67 6.62 -7.36
CA LEU A 7 -4.72 6.23 -8.77
C LEU A 7 -4.21 4.81 -9.02
N LEU A 8 -3.36 4.27 -8.15
CA LEU A 8 -2.68 3.00 -8.40
C LEU A 8 -3.54 1.76 -8.14
N VAL A 9 -4.68 1.91 -7.44
CA VAL A 9 -5.62 0.80 -7.19
C VAL A 9 -6.84 0.91 -8.11
N LEU A 10 -6.62 0.62 -9.39
CA LEU A 10 -7.65 0.61 -10.44
C LEU A 10 -8.65 -0.54 -10.20
N GLY A 11 -9.90 -0.35 -10.61
CA GLY A 11 -10.97 -1.35 -10.41
C GLY A 11 -11.67 -1.28 -9.05
N ILE A 12 -11.11 -0.55 -8.08
CA ILE A 12 -11.74 -0.36 -6.77
C ILE A 12 -12.58 0.92 -6.74
N THR A 13 -13.86 0.78 -6.40
CA THR A 13 -14.80 1.89 -6.22
C THR A 13 -14.94 2.29 -4.76
N GLY A 14 -15.49 3.48 -4.49
CA GLY A 14 -15.78 3.92 -3.12
C GLY A 14 -14.55 4.08 -2.22
N LYS A 15 -13.36 4.34 -2.80
CA LYS A 15 -12.10 4.41 -2.07
C LYS A 15 -12.14 5.46 -0.96
N LYS A 16 -11.79 5.04 0.26
CA LYS A 16 -11.64 5.91 1.44
C LYS A 16 -10.31 5.65 2.11
N ILE A 17 -9.54 6.71 2.34
CA ILE A 17 -8.31 6.64 3.13
C ILE A 17 -8.69 6.47 4.61
N ILE A 18 -8.24 5.37 5.22
CA ILE A 18 -8.40 5.08 6.64
C ILE A 18 -7.22 5.67 7.41
N SER A 19 -6.00 5.41 6.93
CA SER A 19 -4.78 5.97 7.51
C SER A 19 -3.78 6.32 6.42
N LYS A 20 -2.87 7.23 6.73
CA LYS A 20 -1.83 7.71 5.84
C LYS A 20 -0.65 8.23 6.66
N ASN A 21 0.49 7.58 6.55
CA ASN A 21 1.67 7.88 7.34
C ASN A 21 2.92 7.94 6.45
N PRO A 22 3.73 9.02 6.53
CA PRO A 22 5.07 8.98 5.97
C PRO A 22 5.92 7.97 6.77
N VAL A 23 6.66 7.13 6.06
CA VAL A 23 7.53 6.10 6.63
C VAL A 23 8.84 6.02 5.84
N LEU A 24 9.83 5.30 6.37
CA LEU A 24 11.06 4.97 5.64
C LEU A 24 11.09 3.47 5.36
N ILE A 25 11.41 3.09 4.12
CA ILE A 25 11.71 1.71 3.71
C ILE A 25 13.12 1.73 3.11
N ASP A 26 14.05 1.00 3.70
CA ASP A 26 15.46 0.97 3.28
C ASP A 26 16.08 2.37 3.12
N ASN A 27 15.80 3.26 4.09
CA ASN A 27 16.18 4.69 4.09
C ASN A 27 15.63 5.52 2.91
N GLN A 28 14.62 5.01 2.20
CA GLN A 28 13.91 5.73 1.15
C GLN A 28 12.59 6.29 1.68
N ASP A 29 12.23 7.48 1.22
CA ASP A 29 10.94 8.10 1.53
C ASP A 29 9.80 7.23 0.98
N ALA A 30 8.90 6.86 1.87
CA ALA A 30 7.72 6.09 1.54
C ALA A 30 6.46 6.67 2.19
N LEU A 31 5.31 6.35 1.59
CA LEU A 31 4.00 6.68 2.12
C LEU A 31 3.23 5.38 2.32
N HIS A 32 2.96 5.07 3.58
CA HIS A 32 2.10 3.97 3.98
C HIS A 32 0.65 4.46 4.04
N MET A 33 -0.27 3.71 3.44
CA MET A 33 -1.70 4.01 3.47
C MET A 33 -2.51 2.74 3.69
N ILE A 34 -3.53 2.87 4.54
CA ILE A 34 -4.63 1.90 4.60
C ILE A 34 -5.84 2.51 3.92
N LEU A 35 -6.41 1.79 2.96
CA LEU A 35 -7.61 2.21 2.24
C LEU A 35 -8.72 1.18 2.43
N ALA A 36 -9.96 1.65 2.48
CA ALA A 36 -11.15 0.83 2.25
C ALA A 36 -11.68 1.09 0.84
N GLY A 37 -12.29 0.08 0.23
CA GLY A 37 -12.99 0.21 -1.04
C GLY A 37 -13.86 -1.01 -1.34
N GLU A 38 -14.44 -1.03 -2.54
CA GLU A 38 -15.31 -2.10 -3.01
C GLU A 38 -14.88 -2.57 -4.41
N MET A 39 -14.94 -3.88 -4.65
CA MET A 39 -14.67 -4.53 -5.94
C MET A 39 -15.54 -5.78 -6.04
N ASP A 40 -16.28 -5.94 -7.14
CA ASP A 40 -17.18 -7.08 -7.40
C ASP A 40 -18.10 -7.42 -6.21
N ASP A 41 -18.80 -6.40 -5.67
CA ASP A 41 -19.67 -6.47 -4.49
C ASP A 41 -18.99 -6.93 -3.19
N CYS A 42 -17.64 -6.98 -3.16
CA CYS A 42 -16.84 -7.30 -2.00
C CYS A 42 -16.22 -6.04 -1.39
N ARG A 43 -16.36 -5.87 -0.06
CA ARG A 43 -15.62 -4.83 0.68
C ARG A 43 -14.19 -5.28 0.94
N LEU A 44 -13.26 -4.42 0.54
CA LEU A 44 -11.83 -4.66 0.62
C LEU A 44 -11.18 -3.68 1.59
N THR A 45 -10.16 -4.18 2.27
CA THR A 45 -9.14 -3.35 2.92
C THR A 45 -7.83 -3.54 2.17
N ILE A 46 -7.14 -2.44 1.91
CA ILE A 46 -5.92 -2.38 1.10
C ILE A 46 -4.82 -1.78 1.97
N ASP A 47 -3.68 -2.45 2.02
CA ASP A 47 -2.42 -1.92 2.56
C ASP A 47 -1.52 -1.53 1.39
N SER A 48 -1.04 -0.28 1.36
CA SER A 48 -0.18 0.21 0.29
C SER A 48 1.02 0.96 0.84
N TYR A 49 2.19 0.66 0.30
CA TYR A 49 3.42 1.41 0.48
C TYR A 49 3.90 1.95 -0.86
N ILE A 50 3.90 3.27 -0.98
CA ILE A 50 4.45 3.96 -2.14
C ILE A 50 5.87 4.41 -1.80
N VAL A 51 6.86 3.83 -2.46
CA VAL A 51 8.28 4.10 -2.23
C VAL A 51 8.83 4.92 -3.38
N ARG A 52 9.50 6.03 -3.08
CA ARG A 52 10.20 6.84 -4.08
C ARG A 52 11.70 6.55 -4.03
N ILE A 53 12.28 6.20 -5.17
CA ILE A 53 13.72 5.95 -5.29
C ILE A 53 14.24 6.69 -6.53
N GLY A 54 14.98 7.77 -6.30
CA GLY A 54 15.42 8.67 -7.38
C GLY A 54 14.23 9.20 -8.18
N ASP A 55 14.20 8.88 -9.48
CA ASP A 55 13.15 9.24 -10.42
C ASP A 55 12.01 8.20 -10.53
N LYS A 56 12.09 7.09 -9.77
CA LYS A 56 11.16 5.96 -9.83
C LYS A 56 10.20 5.96 -8.64
N VAL A 57 9.01 5.43 -8.87
CA VAL A 57 8.02 5.16 -7.82
C VAL A 57 7.61 3.70 -7.90
N TYR A 58 7.71 3.01 -6.77
CA TYR A 58 7.24 1.64 -6.60
C TYR A 58 6.00 1.66 -5.71
N ASP A 59 5.04 0.81 -6.03
CA ASP A 59 3.84 0.62 -5.21
C ASP A 59 3.78 -0.85 -4.79
N LEU A 60 3.84 -1.06 -3.48
CA LEU A 60 3.69 -2.37 -2.87
C LEU A 60 2.29 -2.42 -2.28
N VAL A 61 1.49 -3.37 -2.74
CA VAL A 61 0.07 -3.44 -2.38
C VAL A 61 -0.31 -4.85 -1.97
N CYS A 62 -1.00 -4.96 -0.83
CA CYS A 62 -1.80 -6.14 -0.50
C CYS A 62 -3.24 -5.73 -0.28
N TRP A 63 -4.17 -6.64 -0.56
CA TRP A 63 -5.58 -6.43 -0.31
C TRP A 63 -6.25 -7.74 0.06
N ALA A 64 -7.30 -7.65 0.85
CA ALA A 64 -8.14 -8.78 1.23
C ALA A 64 -9.57 -8.29 1.52
N PRO A 65 -10.55 -9.21 1.52
CA PRO A 65 -11.85 -8.92 2.13
C PRO A 65 -11.68 -8.35 3.53
N SER A 66 -12.43 -7.30 3.87
CA SER A 66 -12.21 -6.55 5.12
C SER A 66 -12.26 -7.43 6.39
N GLY A 67 -13.04 -8.52 6.37
CA GLY A 67 -13.13 -9.46 7.48
C GLY A 67 -11.90 -10.35 7.70
N SER A 68 -11.03 -10.49 6.70
CA SER A 68 -9.83 -11.34 6.76
C SER A 68 -8.52 -10.54 6.70
N PHE A 69 -8.58 -9.24 6.49
CA PHE A 69 -7.38 -8.40 6.29
C PHE A 69 -6.35 -8.49 7.41
N ASN A 70 -6.78 -8.48 8.67
CA ASN A 70 -5.87 -8.56 9.82
C ASN A 70 -5.03 -9.85 9.83
N GLN A 71 -5.45 -10.90 9.12
CA GLN A 71 -4.72 -12.17 9.06
C GLN A 71 -3.49 -12.10 8.14
N ILE A 72 -3.49 -11.18 7.17
CA ILE A 72 -2.43 -11.06 6.17
C ILE A 72 -1.54 -9.83 6.38
N GLN A 73 -1.99 -8.89 7.22
CA GLN A 73 -1.33 -7.58 7.34
C GLN A 73 0.09 -7.70 7.88
N ALA A 74 0.28 -8.45 8.98
CA ALA A 74 1.59 -8.61 9.59
C ALA A 74 2.61 -9.24 8.62
N ASP A 75 2.21 -10.30 7.92
CA ASP A 75 3.06 -10.96 6.91
C ASP A 75 3.45 -10.00 5.78
N PHE A 76 2.52 -9.15 5.35
CA PHE A 76 2.80 -8.13 4.35
C PHE A 76 3.75 -7.05 4.86
N GLU A 77 3.55 -6.54 6.09
CA GLU A 77 4.45 -5.58 6.71
C GLU A 77 5.88 -6.13 6.84
N ASP A 78 6.03 -7.39 7.25
CA ASP A 78 7.33 -8.06 7.34
C ASP A 78 7.99 -8.21 5.97
N MET A 79 7.21 -8.56 4.95
CA MET A 79 7.68 -8.62 3.56
C MET A 79 8.14 -7.24 3.06
N VAL A 80 7.39 -6.18 3.33
CA VAL A 80 7.76 -4.79 2.99
C VAL A 80 9.06 -4.37 3.69
N ARG A 81 9.24 -4.74 4.97
CA ARG A 81 10.46 -4.44 5.74
C ARG A 81 11.69 -5.20 5.24
N SER A 82 11.50 -6.31 4.52
CA SER A 82 12.59 -7.12 3.96
C SER A 82 13.14 -6.57 2.63
N PHE A 83 12.49 -5.57 2.04
CA PHE A 83 13.01 -4.96 0.82
C PHE A 83 14.35 -4.27 1.07
N HIS A 84 15.33 -4.64 0.26
CA HIS A 84 16.59 -3.93 0.12
C HIS A 84 16.74 -3.47 -1.32
N TYR A 85 16.98 -2.18 -1.50
CA TYR A 85 17.24 -1.63 -2.80
C TYR A 85 18.66 -1.97 -3.23
N ILE A 86 18.78 -2.66 -4.36
CA ILE A 86 20.08 -2.92 -4.99
C ILE A 86 20.45 -1.67 -5.79
N LYS A 87 21.52 -0.98 -5.38
CA LYS A 87 22.10 0.12 -6.15
C LYS A 87 22.88 -0.50 -7.31
N ASP A 88 22.51 -0.13 -8.54
CA ASP A 88 23.33 -0.35 -9.74
C ASP A 88 24.68 0.40 -9.63
#